data_AF-A0A2S3ZST7-F1
#
_entry.id   AF-A0A2S3ZST7-F1
#
_cell.length_a   1.000
_cell.length_b   1.000
_cell.length_c   1.000
_cell.angle_alpha   90.00
_cell.angle_beta   90.00
_cell.angle_gamma   90.00
#
_symmetry.space_group_name_H-M   'P 1'
#
loop_
_entity.id
_entity.type
_entity.pdbx_description
1 polymer ?
#
loop_
_entity_poly.entity_id
_entity_poly.type
_entity_poly.pdbx_seq_one_letter_code
_entity_poly.pdbx_strand_id
1 'polypeptide(L)'
;MELKSRLLPNLTSDPDFFGRFAERFARYMGTANFLLYMTVFVICWIALNVIGLFGLQWDPYPFILLNLFFSTQASYAAPLILLAQNRQDDRDRVQIEQDRSRNERNLADTEYLTREVAALRISLREVATRDFVRSELRSLLEELIALQDEDDDVKDSRNSQRNPATNAIKTVKTPKAAKTAKTAAPKPTTNS
;
A
#
# COMPACT_ATOMS: atom_id res chain seq x y z
N MET A 1 -11.89 -61.89 11.87
CA MET A 1 -10.56 -62.05 11.24
C MET A 1 -9.91 -60.68 11.17
N GLU A 2 -9.51 -60.15 12.33
CA GLU A 2 -8.63 -58.99 12.44
C GLU A 2 -7.35 -59.46 13.12
N LEU A 3 -6.27 -58.68 12.95
CA LEU A 3 -4.93 -58.80 13.55
C LEU A 3 -3.85 -59.29 12.57
N LYS A 4 -3.30 -58.37 11.77
CA LYS A 4 -1.87 -58.40 11.40
C LYS A 4 -1.35 -57.10 10.77
N SER A 5 -1.43 -55.98 11.49
CA SER A 5 -0.84 -54.73 11.01
C SER A 5 -0.47 -53.76 12.14
N ARG A 6 0.37 -54.19 13.09
CA ARG A 6 0.95 -53.28 14.11
C ARG A 6 2.36 -53.68 14.56
N LEU A 7 3.32 -53.76 13.64
CA LEU A 7 4.72 -54.08 13.98
C LEU A 7 5.74 -53.22 13.20
N LEU A 8 5.41 -51.98 12.85
CA LEU A 8 6.45 -51.02 12.47
C LEU A 8 6.71 -50.08 13.66
N PRO A 9 7.89 -50.16 14.29
CA PRO A 9 8.31 -49.15 15.26
C PRO A 9 8.42 -47.81 14.51
N ASN A 10 7.80 -46.77 15.07
CA ASN A 10 7.88 -45.42 14.55
C ASN A 10 9.34 -44.96 14.73
N LEU A 11 10.14 -45.04 13.68
CA LEU A 11 11.47 -44.43 13.56
C LEU A 11 11.31 -42.91 13.41
N THR A 12 10.65 -42.27 14.36
CA THR A 12 10.61 -40.81 14.45
C THR A 12 11.99 -40.36 14.91
N SER A 13 12.92 -40.31 13.94
CA SER A 13 14.20 -39.62 14.05
C SER A 13 13.93 -38.22 14.57
N ASP A 14 14.60 -37.84 15.66
CA ASP A 14 14.43 -36.56 16.33
C ASP A 14 14.68 -35.39 15.34
N PRO A 15 13.63 -34.66 14.92
CA PRO A 15 13.74 -33.67 13.85
C PRO A 15 14.54 -32.42 14.25
N ASP A 16 14.72 -32.17 15.54
CA ASP A 16 15.37 -30.97 16.07
C ASP A 16 16.90 -31.06 16.04
N PHE A 17 17.46 -32.26 16.14
CA PHE A 17 18.92 -32.47 16.01
C PHE A 17 19.39 -32.24 14.57
N PHE A 18 18.73 -32.89 13.62
CA PHE A 18 19.03 -32.75 12.19
C PHE A 18 18.76 -31.33 11.69
N GLY A 19 17.74 -30.66 12.22
CA GLY A 19 17.42 -29.30 11.82
C GLY A 19 18.51 -28.29 12.13
N ARG A 20 19.08 -28.38 13.33
CA ARG A 20 20.21 -27.54 13.77
C ARG A 20 21.50 -27.90 13.02
N PHE A 21 21.70 -29.17 12.72
CA PHE A 21 22.84 -29.65 11.96
C PHE A 21 22.81 -29.15 10.50
N ALA A 22 21.67 -29.31 9.81
CA ALA A 22 21.50 -28.83 8.44
C ALA A 22 21.71 -27.31 8.32
N GLU A 23 21.21 -26.53 9.28
CA GLU A 23 21.42 -25.08 9.31
C GLU A 23 22.90 -24.70 9.50
N ARG A 24 23.63 -25.47 10.33
CA ARG A 24 25.08 -25.29 10.49
C ARG A 24 25.84 -25.69 9.22
N PHE A 25 25.46 -26.81 8.59
CA PHE A 25 26.05 -27.28 7.33
C PHE A 25 25.81 -26.32 6.17
N ALA A 26 24.60 -25.76 6.04
CA ALA A 26 24.27 -24.76 5.04
C ALA A 26 25.12 -23.50 5.21
N ARG A 27 25.28 -23.00 6.45
CA ARG A 27 26.18 -21.88 6.74
C ARG A 27 27.64 -22.20 6.47
N TYR A 28 28.06 -23.43 6.73
CA TYR A 28 29.44 -23.88 6.49
C TYR A 28 29.77 -23.99 5.00
N MET A 29 28.88 -24.58 4.19
CA MET A 29 29.05 -24.71 2.73
C MET A 29 28.94 -23.37 1.98
N GLY A 30 28.14 -22.42 2.48
CA GLY A 30 27.97 -21.10 1.85
C GLY A 30 29.16 -20.15 2.03
N THR A 31 30.18 -20.52 2.81
CA THR A 31 31.33 -19.67 3.12
C THR A 31 32.53 -20.05 2.26
N ALA A 32 33.19 -19.07 1.63
CA ALA A 32 34.40 -19.29 0.80
C ALA A 32 35.54 -20.02 1.54
N ASN A 33 35.55 -19.93 2.88
CA ASN A 33 36.52 -20.60 3.75
C ASN A 33 36.47 -22.13 3.64
N PHE A 34 35.31 -22.74 3.35
CA PHE A 34 35.21 -24.20 3.20
C PHE A 34 36.02 -24.69 2.00
N LEU A 35 35.86 -24.02 0.85
CA LEU A 35 36.58 -24.34 -0.38
C LEU A 35 38.09 -24.17 -0.21
N LEU A 36 38.51 -23.11 0.48
CA LEU A 36 39.91 -22.86 0.81
C LEU A 36 40.49 -23.97 1.68
N TYR A 37 39.80 -24.34 2.77
CA TYR A 37 40.24 -25.43 3.67
C TYR A 37 40.40 -26.76 2.92
N MET A 38 39.42 -27.13 2.09
CA MET A 38 39.48 -28.36 1.29
C MET A 38 40.63 -28.34 0.27
N THR A 39 40.87 -27.20 -0.37
CA THR A 39 42.00 -27.03 -1.30
C THR A 39 43.34 -27.18 -0.59
N VAL A 40 43.50 -26.53 0.57
CA VAL A 40 44.72 -26.64 1.40
C VAL A 40 44.93 -28.07 1.89
N PHE A 41 43.86 -28.77 2.28
CA PHE A 41 43.94 -30.17 2.69
C PHE A 41 44.45 -31.07 1.56
N VAL A 42 43.93 -30.93 0.34
CA VAL A 42 44.39 -31.69 -0.83
C VAL A 42 45.85 -31.38 -1.15
N ILE A 43 46.24 -30.11 -1.16
CA ILE A 43 47.63 -29.69 -1.41
C ILE A 43 48.56 -30.27 -0.34
N CYS A 44 48.18 -30.20 0.94
CA CYS A 44 48.95 -30.75 2.05
C CYS A 44 49.11 -32.27 1.92
N TRP A 45 48.05 -32.99 1.56
CA TRP A 45 48.10 -34.43 1.33
C TRP A 45 49.08 -34.81 0.21
N ILE A 46 48.98 -34.13 -0.93
CA ILE A 46 49.90 -34.32 -2.05
C ILE A 46 51.33 -33.99 -1.63
N ALA A 47 51.54 -32.87 -0.93
CA ALA A 47 52.87 -32.46 -0.47
C ALA A 47 53.49 -33.47 0.49
N LEU A 48 52.75 -33.96 1.49
CA LEU A 48 53.21 -35.00 2.43
C LEU A 48 53.58 -36.29 1.72
N ASN A 49 52.83 -36.65 0.66
CA ASN A 49 53.08 -37.83 -0.15
C ASN A 49 54.34 -37.67 -1.03
N VAL A 50 54.49 -36.52 -1.70
CA VAL A 50 55.61 -36.21 -2.60
C VAL A 50 56.92 -36.04 -1.85
N ILE A 51 56.88 -35.40 -0.67
CA ILE A 51 58.06 -35.26 0.21
C ILE A 51 58.50 -36.63 0.75
N GLY A 52 57.62 -37.65 0.68
CA GLY A 52 57.93 -39.00 1.10
C GLY A 52 58.32 -39.01 2.57
N LEU A 53 57.42 -38.55 3.44
CA LEU A 53 57.65 -38.62 4.89
C LEU A 53 57.94 -40.10 5.22
N PHE A 54 59.19 -40.42 5.59
CA PHE A 54 59.76 -41.76 5.84
C PHE A 54 60.26 -42.60 4.64
N GLY A 55 60.41 -42.06 3.43
CA GLY A 55 60.91 -42.82 2.28
C GLY A 55 59.97 -43.94 1.79
N LEU A 56 58.78 -44.05 2.39
CA LEU A 56 57.68 -44.89 1.97
C LEU A 56 56.66 -44.02 1.22
N GLN A 57 56.42 -44.37 -0.04
CA GLN A 57 55.36 -43.76 -0.85
C GLN A 57 54.02 -44.28 -0.34
N TRP A 58 53.41 -43.61 0.63
CA TRP A 58 52.22 -44.13 1.32
C TRP A 58 50.98 -44.19 0.40
N ASP A 59 50.96 -43.36 -0.65
CA ASP A 59 49.89 -43.32 -1.67
C ASP A 59 50.47 -42.87 -3.04
N PRO A 60 51.12 -43.76 -3.82
CA PRO A 60 51.73 -43.41 -5.11
C PRO A 60 50.70 -42.89 -6.13
N TYR A 61 51.15 -42.14 -7.14
CA TYR A 61 50.29 -41.65 -8.22
C TYR A 61 49.52 -42.85 -8.86
N PRO A 62 48.17 -42.86 -8.89
CA PRO A 62 47.23 -41.72 -8.92
C PRO A 62 46.49 -41.36 -7.60
N PHE A 63 47.09 -41.56 -6.42
CA PHE A 63 46.48 -41.24 -5.10
C PHE A 63 45.17 -41.99 -4.80
N ILE A 64 45.25 -43.34 -4.75
CA ILE A 64 44.09 -44.22 -4.55
C ILE A 64 43.41 -44.00 -3.19
N LEU A 65 44.18 -43.69 -2.14
CA LEU A 65 43.63 -43.49 -0.81
C LEU A 65 42.84 -42.18 -0.71
N LEU A 66 43.34 -41.11 -1.33
CA LEU A 66 42.62 -39.85 -1.43
C LEU A 66 41.30 -40.03 -2.17
N ASN A 67 41.32 -40.77 -3.28
CA ASN A 67 40.11 -41.02 -4.06
C ASN A 67 39.11 -41.92 -3.31
N LEU A 68 39.59 -42.91 -2.56
CA LEU A 68 38.75 -43.74 -1.70
C LEU A 68 38.07 -42.92 -0.60
N PHE A 69 38.81 -41.99 0.01
CA PHE A 69 38.27 -41.08 1.01
C PHE A 69 37.18 -40.17 0.41
N PHE A 70 37.42 -39.60 -0.76
CA PHE A 70 36.44 -38.76 -1.46
C PHE A 70 35.19 -39.54 -1.85
N SER A 71 35.36 -40.77 -2.33
CA SER A 71 34.23 -41.67 -2.67
C SER A 71 33.38 -42.00 -1.44
N THR A 72 34.03 -42.25 -0.30
CA THR A 72 33.34 -42.48 0.98
C THR A 72 32.64 -41.22 1.48
N GLN A 73 33.28 -40.05 1.33
CA GLN A 73 32.71 -38.76 1.70
C GLN A 73 31.42 -38.47 0.91
N ALA A 74 31.43 -38.71 -0.40
CA ALA A 74 30.24 -38.58 -1.24
C ALA A 74 29.14 -39.60 -0.85
N SER A 75 29.53 -40.85 -0.55
CA SER A 75 28.58 -41.91 -0.17
C SER A 75 27.85 -41.59 1.14
N TYR A 76 28.51 -41.02 2.14
CA TYR A 76 27.86 -40.59 3.39
C TYR A 76 27.07 -39.28 3.24
N ALA A 77 27.40 -38.44 2.26
CA ALA A 77 26.66 -37.23 1.99
C ALA A 77 25.24 -37.52 1.46
N ALA A 78 25.05 -38.56 0.64
CA ALA A 78 23.76 -38.92 0.04
C ALA A 78 22.61 -39.10 1.05
N PRO A 79 22.73 -39.93 2.12
CA PRO A 79 21.67 -40.07 3.11
C PRO A 79 21.43 -38.78 3.91
N LEU A 80 22.48 -38.01 4.20
CA LEU A 80 22.37 -36.73 4.89
C LEU A 80 21.59 -35.71 4.05
N ILE A 81 21.88 -35.64 2.75
CA ILE A 81 21.15 -34.79 1.79
C ILE A 81 19.70 -35.23 1.68
N LEU A 82 19.43 -36.54 1.59
CA LEU A 82 18.06 -37.07 1.50
C LEU A 82 17.22 -36.70 2.73
N LEU A 83 17.80 -36.76 3.93
CA LEU A 83 17.12 -36.31 5.15
C LEU A 83 16.94 -34.79 5.20
N ALA A 84 17.89 -34.02 4.66
CA ALA A 84 17.77 -32.56 4.57
C ALA A 84 16.66 -32.14 3.59
N GLN A 85 16.53 -32.84 2.47
CA GLN A 85 15.54 -32.60 1.42
C GLN A 85 14.12 -32.89 1.89
N ASN A 86 13.85 -34.04 2.53
CA ASN A 86 12.52 -34.35 3.06
C ASN A 86 11.97 -33.24 3.98
N ARG A 87 12.86 -32.58 4.73
CA ARG A 87 12.47 -31.49 5.62
C ARG A 87 12.32 -30.14 4.92
N GLN A 88 13.02 -29.92 3.82
CA GLN A 88 12.77 -28.77 2.95
C GLN A 88 11.39 -28.91 2.31
N ASP A 89 11.06 -30.09 1.79
CA ASP A 89 9.75 -30.38 1.21
C ASP A 89 8.59 -30.19 2.21
N ASP A 90 8.78 -30.60 3.48
CA ASP A 90 7.79 -30.38 4.54
C ASP A 90 7.58 -28.88 4.86
N ARG A 91 8.68 -28.11 4.93
CA ARG A 91 8.60 -26.65 5.15
C ARG A 91 7.95 -25.95 3.96
N ASP A 92 8.33 -26.32 2.75
CA ASP A 92 7.79 -25.78 1.51
C ASP A 92 6.29 -26.08 1.41
N ARG A 93 5.87 -27.28 1.81
CA ARG A 93 4.46 -27.65 1.89
C ARG A 93 3.67 -26.76 2.85
N VAL A 94 4.18 -26.54 4.07
CA VAL A 94 3.53 -25.65 5.06
C VAL A 94 3.48 -24.21 4.54
N GLN A 95 4.55 -23.75 3.90
CA GLN A 95 4.60 -22.41 3.32
C GLN A 95 3.57 -22.24 2.19
N ILE A 96 3.40 -23.25 1.33
CA ILE A 96 2.38 -23.26 0.26
C ILE A 96 0.96 -23.25 0.86
N GLU A 97 0.71 -24.04 1.90
CA GLU A 97 -0.60 -24.08 2.57
C GLU A 97 -0.96 -22.72 3.19
N GLN A 98 0.01 -22.08 3.85
CA GLN A 98 -0.17 -20.73 4.41
C GLN A 98 -0.37 -19.68 3.34
N ASP A 99 0.37 -19.75 2.23
CA ASP A 99 0.24 -18.82 1.11
C ASP A 99 -1.13 -18.95 0.45
N ARG A 100 -1.64 -20.18 0.28
CA ARG A 100 -3.03 -20.42 -0.18
C ARG A 100 -4.05 -19.77 0.76
N SER A 101 -3.94 -20.02 2.07
CA SER A 101 -4.88 -19.43 3.04
C SER A 101 -4.80 -17.91 3.07
N ARG A 102 -3.61 -17.32 2.91
CA ARG A 102 -3.44 -15.86 2.79
C ARG A 102 -4.07 -15.33 1.51
N ASN A 103 -3.88 -16.00 0.37
CA ASN A 103 -4.48 -15.58 -0.89
C ASN A 103 -6.01 -15.63 -0.86
N GLU A 104 -6.59 -16.66 -0.24
CA GLU A 104 -8.04 -16.73 -0.03
C GLU A 104 -8.56 -15.55 0.81
N ARG A 105 -7.86 -15.19 1.89
CA ARG A 105 -8.20 -14.01 2.71
C ARG A 105 -8.04 -12.70 1.94
N ASN A 106 -6.96 -12.54 1.19
CA ASN A 106 -6.72 -11.35 0.37
C ASN A 106 -7.81 -11.18 -0.70
N LEU A 107 -8.25 -12.28 -1.32
CA LEU A 107 -9.35 -12.28 -2.28
C LEU A 107 -10.66 -11.85 -1.60
N ALA A 108 -10.98 -12.43 -0.44
CA ALA A 108 -12.16 -12.04 0.33
C ALA A 108 -12.14 -10.57 0.78
N ASP A 109 -10.99 -10.06 1.25
CA ASP A 109 -10.82 -8.66 1.64
C ASP A 109 -10.98 -7.73 0.42
N THR A 110 -10.46 -8.14 -0.74
CA THR A 110 -10.61 -7.37 -1.99
C THR A 110 -12.06 -7.33 -2.43
N GLU A 111 -12.78 -8.46 -2.37
CA GLU A 111 -14.21 -8.53 -2.66
C GLU A 111 -15.03 -7.66 -1.69
N TYR A 112 -14.70 -7.70 -0.40
CA TYR A 112 -15.32 -6.89 0.63
C TYR A 112 -15.10 -5.39 0.36
N LEU A 113 -13.86 -4.96 0.17
CA LEU A 113 -13.53 -3.57 -0.15
C LEU A 113 -14.21 -3.10 -1.44
N THR A 114 -14.26 -3.95 -2.47
CA THR A 114 -14.94 -3.61 -3.73
C THR A 114 -16.43 -3.41 -3.53
N ARG A 115 -17.07 -4.26 -2.71
CA ARG A 115 -18.48 -4.12 -2.36
C ARG A 115 -18.74 -2.86 -1.53
N GLU A 116 -17.91 -2.57 -0.54
CA GLU A 116 -18.03 -1.35 0.28
C GLU A 116 -17.80 -0.09 -0.56
N VAL A 117 -16.82 -0.08 -1.46
CA VAL A 117 -16.60 1.04 -2.40
C VAL A 117 -17.80 1.22 -3.33
N ALA A 118 -18.40 0.14 -3.83
CA ALA A 118 -19.61 0.21 -4.63
C ALA A 118 -20.80 0.79 -3.85
N ALA A 119 -20.97 0.38 -2.58
CA ALA A 119 -22.00 0.92 -1.69
C ALA A 119 -21.77 2.41 -1.39
N LEU A 120 -20.55 2.78 -1.01
CA LEU A 120 -20.15 4.17 -0.79
C LEU A 120 -20.40 5.04 -2.02
N ARG A 121 -20.08 4.53 -3.22
CA ARG A 121 -20.35 5.23 -4.48
C ARG A 121 -21.83 5.50 -4.71
N ILE A 122 -22.70 4.56 -4.36
CA ILE A 122 -24.16 4.73 -4.49
C ILE A 122 -24.64 5.81 -3.52
N SER A 123 -24.24 5.72 -2.24
CA SER A 123 -24.60 6.73 -1.24
C SER A 123 -24.07 8.13 -1.58
N LEU A 124 -22.84 8.23 -2.10
CA LEU A 124 -22.27 9.49 -2.60
C LEU A 124 -23.05 10.02 -3.81
N ARG A 125 -23.54 9.15 -4.70
CA ARG A 125 -24.36 9.58 -5.84
C ARG A 125 -25.69 10.17 -5.38
N GLU A 126 -26.29 9.60 -4.34
CA GLU A 126 -27.55 10.12 -3.77
C GLU A 126 -27.34 11.50 -3.10
N VAL A 127 -26.27 11.67 -2.31
CA VAL A 127 -25.99 12.92 -1.55
C VAL A 127 -25.33 14.01 -2.41
N ALA A 128 -24.52 13.63 -3.40
CA ALA A 128 -23.79 14.56 -4.26
C ALA A 128 -24.38 14.65 -5.69
N THR A 129 -25.70 14.51 -5.83
CA THR A 129 -26.30 14.88 -7.12
C THR A 129 -26.08 16.37 -7.32
N ARG A 130 -25.56 16.76 -8.50
CA ARG A 130 -25.27 18.17 -8.85
C ARG A 130 -26.43 19.10 -8.51
N ASP A 131 -27.65 18.61 -8.64
CA ASP A 131 -28.87 19.36 -8.38
C ASP A 131 -29.13 19.62 -6.89
N PHE A 132 -28.74 18.70 -5.99
CA PHE A 132 -28.82 18.90 -4.53
C PHE A 132 -27.80 19.95 -4.05
N VAL A 133 -26.54 19.82 -4.50
CA VAL A 133 -25.50 20.82 -4.18
C VAL A 133 -25.89 22.19 -4.74
N ARG A 134 -26.48 22.22 -5.93
CA ARG A 134 -26.96 23.46 -6.56
C ARG A 134 -28.18 24.05 -5.87
N SER A 135 -29.12 23.23 -5.40
CA SER A 135 -30.27 23.71 -4.64
C SER A 135 -29.84 24.28 -3.30
N GLU A 136 -28.90 23.64 -2.62
CA GLU A 136 -28.42 24.10 -1.31
C GLU A 136 -27.61 25.38 -1.41
N LEU A 137 -26.71 25.47 -2.41
CA LEU A 137 -26.01 26.72 -2.71
C LEU A 137 -26.98 27.85 -3.06
N ARG A 138 -28.07 27.57 -3.79
CA ARG A 138 -29.11 28.58 -4.08
C ARG A 138 -29.89 28.97 -2.84
N SER A 139 -30.31 27.99 -2.03
CA SER A 139 -31.06 28.23 -0.80
C SER A 139 -30.27 29.13 0.15
N LEU A 140 -28.99 28.83 0.37
CA LEU A 140 -28.10 29.63 1.21
C LEU A 140 -27.86 31.04 0.64
N LEU A 141 -27.78 31.16 -0.69
CA LEU A 141 -27.60 32.45 -1.36
C LEU A 141 -28.85 33.33 -1.29
N GLU A 142 -30.03 32.73 -1.42
CA GLU A 142 -31.33 33.38 -1.23
C GLU A 142 -31.51 33.87 0.21
N GLU A 143 -31.12 33.05 1.19
CA GLU A 143 -31.14 33.39 2.62
C GLU A 143 -30.23 34.59 2.92
N LEU A 144 -29.02 34.63 2.35
CA LEU A 144 -28.10 35.76 2.47
C LEU A 144 -28.64 37.05 1.85
N ILE A 145 -29.29 36.97 0.68
CA ILE A 145 -29.91 38.13 0.02
C ILE A 145 -31.09 38.64 0.85
N ALA A 146 -31.95 37.75 1.36
CA ALA A 146 -33.07 38.14 2.20
C ALA A 146 -32.63 38.87 3.48
N LEU A 147 -31.55 38.40 4.13
CA LEU A 147 -30.97 39.08 5.29
C LEU A 147 -30.38 40.46 4.94
N GLN A 148 -29.79 40.61 3.75
CA GLN A 148 -29.27 41.89 3.27
C GLN A 148 -30.39 42.90 2.98
N ASP A 149 -31.47 42.45 2.34
CA ASP A 149 -32.63 43.29 2.02
C ASP A 149 -33.37 43.74 3.29
N GLU A 150 -33.54 42.86 4.29
CA GLU A 150 -34.09 43.25 5.61
C GLU A 150 -33.23 44.32 6.30
N ASP A 151 -31.90 44.21 6.23
CA ASP A 151 -30.99 45.21 6.79
C ASP A 151 -31.07 46.56 6.05
N ASP A 152 -31.33 46.55 4.74
CA ASP A 152 -31.46 47.76 3.94
C ASP A 152 -32.84 48.43 4.08
N ASP A 153 -33.92 47.67 4.21
CA ASP A 153 -35.27 48.19 4.56
C ASP A 153 -35.29 48.81 5.96
N VAL A 154 -34.58 48.23 6.93
CA VAL A 154 -34.43 48.80 8.28
C VAL A 154 -33.63 50.10 8.25
N LYS A 155 -32.60 50.21 7.39
CA LYS A 155 -31.83 51.46 7.22
C LYS A 155 -32.65 52.54 6.51
N ASP A 156 -33.42 52.20 5.49
CA ASP A 156 -34.20 53.17 4.72
C ASP A 156 -35.41 53.68 5.52
N SER A 157 -36.05 52.81 6.31
CA SER A 157 -37.09 53.19 7.28
C SER A 157 -36.56 54.17 8.34
N ARG A 158 -35.34 53.96 8.85
CA ARG A 158 -34.67 54.91 9.76
C ARG A 158 -34.33 56.24 9.09
N ASN A 159 -34.01 56.24 7.79
CA ASN A 159 -33.64 57.44 7.04
C ASN A 159 -34.85 58.28 6.62
N SER A 160 -35.94 57.64 6.17
CA SER A 160 -37.22 58.30 5.86
C SER A 160 -37.84 58.96 7.09
N GLN A 161 -37.72 58.35 8.27
CA GLN A 161 -38.21 58.94 9.51
C GLN A 161 -37.35 60.13 9.99
N ARG A 162 -36.13 60.29 9.46
CA ARG A 162 -35.20 61.39 9.78
C ARG A 162 -35.40 62.64 8.91
N ASN A 163 -36.01 62.52 7.72
CA ASN A 163 -36.15 63.64 6.76
C ASN A 163 -37.61 64.03 6.39
N PRO A 164 -38.48 64.45 7.34
CA PRO A 164 -39.83 64.93 7.00
C PRO A 164 -39.91 66.41 6.53
N ALA A 165 -38.80 67.16 6.45
CA ALA A 165 -38.85 68.63 6.40
C ALA A 165 -38.78 69.32 5.01
N THR A 166 -38.70 68.61 3.88
CA THR A 166 -38.35 69.28 2.60
C THR A 166 -39.53 69.56 1.65
N ASN A 167 -40.73 69.02 1.86
CA ASN A 167 -41.83 69.11 0.86
C ASN A 167 -42.99 70.08 1.19
N ALA A 168 -42.85 70.98 2.16
CA ALA A 168 -43.97 71.84 2.63
C ALA A 168 -43.99 73.28 2.10
N ILE A 169 -43.27 73.63 1.03
CA ILE A 169 -43.25 75.01 0.48
C ILE A 169 -43.63 75.02 -1.00
N LYS A 170 -44.91 74.77 -1.34
CA LYS A 170 -45.46 75.23 -2.64
C LYS A 170 -46.99 75.16 -2.75
N THR A 171 -47.74 75.86 -1.89
CA THR A 171 -49.19 76.05 -2.14
C THR A 171 -49.80 77.24 -1.38
N VAL A 172 -49.55 78.49 -1.79
CA VAL A 172 -50.45 79.64 -1.48
C VAL A 172 -50.46 80.72 -2.60
N LYS A 173 -51.62 80.80 -3.30
CA LYS A 173 -52.38 81.91 -3.96
C LYS A 173 -51.73 83.13 -4.69
N THR A 174 -52.08 83.25 -6.01
CA THR A 174 -52.70 84.35 -6.87
C THR A 174 -52.64 85.85 -6.49
N PRO A 175 -52.84 86.88 -7.41
CA PRO A 175 -53.32 86.89 -8.82
C PRO A 175 -52.73 87.93 -9.85
N LYS A 176 -53.14 87.79 -11.13
CA LYS A 176 -53.46 88.79 -12.21
C LYS A 176 -52.41 89.80 -12.78
N ALA A 177 -52.37 89.80 -14.13
CA ALA A 177 -52.14 90.90 -15.10
C ALA A 177 -50.84 90.93 -15.92
N ALA A 178 -51.06 91.02 -17.23
CA ALA A 178 -50.30 91.77 -18.24
C ALA A 178 -48.99 91.19 -18.85
N LYS A 179 -49.18 90.72 -20.10
CA LYS A 179 -48.52 91.20 -21.33
C LYS A 179 -47.09 90.71 -21.69
N THR A 180 -47.07 90.20 -22.92
CA THR A 180 -46.05 90.34 -23.98
C THR A 180 -44.84 89.40 -24.02
N ALA A 181 -44.76 88.71 -25.19
CA ALA A 181 -43.56 88.37 -25.96
C ALA A 181 -42.60 87.35 -25.34
N LYS A 182 -41.88 86.48 -26.06
CA LYS A 182 -41.78 86.00 -27.44
C LYS A 182 -40.51 85.13 -27.38
N THR A 183 -40.40 84.12 -28.23
CA THR A 183 -39.12 83.60 -28.77
C THR A 183 -38.49 82.38 -28.08
N ALA A 184 -38.61 81.25 -28.80
CA ALA A 184 -37.53 80.32 -29.15
C ALA A 184 -36.94 79.37 -28.08
N ALA A 185 -37.43 78.12 -28.14
CA ALA A 185 -36.69 76.92 -28.55
C ALA A 185 -35.27 77.10 -29.18
N PRO A 186 -34.43 76.05 -29.33
CA PRO A 186 -34.46 74.72 -28.71
C PRO A 186 -33.05 74.07 -28.44
N LYS A 187 -33.11 72.84 -27.89
CA LYS A 187 -32.36 71.65 -28.36
C LYS A 187 -30.90 71.40 -27.87
N PRO A 188 -30.37 70.17 -28.07
CA PRO A 188 -30.06 69.24 -26.99
C PRO A 188 -28.64 68.65 -27.17
N THR A 189 -28.47 67.37 -26.82
CA THR A 189 -27.40 66.40 -27.16
C THR A 189 -26.50 66.06 -25.98
N THR A 190 -26.53 64.81 -25.47
CA THR A 190 -26.12 63.51 -26.06
C THR A 190 -24.65 63.21 -25.76
N ASN A 191 -24.39 61.90 -25.61
CA ASN A 191 -23.10 61.21 -25.49
C ASN A 191 -22.65 60.94 -24.06
N SER A 192 -22.21 59.74 -23.71
CA SER A 192 -22.02 58.47 -24.45
C SER A 192 -21.82 57.37 -23.43
#